data_AF-A0A521WLJ7-F1
#
_entry.id   AF-A0A521WLJ7-F1
#
_cell.length_a   1.000
_cell.length_b   1.000
_cell.length_c   1.000
_cell.angle_alpha   90.00
_cell.angle_beta   90.00
_cell.angle_gamma   90.00
#
_symmetry.space_group_name_H-M   'P 1'
#
loop_
_entity.id
_entity.type
_entity.pdbx_description
1 polymer ?
#
loop_
_entity_poly.entity_id
_entity_poly.type
_entity_poly.pdbx_seq_one_letter_code
_entity_poly.pdbx_strand_id
1 'polypeptide(L)'
;MRSILSFQPDNSSSKGNYSVNQHQYALINPLLLLADKPASGLCREDLLSIIEKKRIEKITFHYLALDGKLKELRIPVTSRAQAETILADGERVDGSSLFKGMVDAALSDLYVVPVYKTAFLNPFDDTSLDFICRYLTKDGELAPFALDTILAKASALFKTSTGLQLNALGELEFFLLSDTESRMYAAEKQKGYHASAPFVKTGKILDEMVRIISQITGSVKYAHSEVGYIEHVRSDIAEIKGKQAEQLEIEFLPAPIEDAADYLVLARWLIRNVAYNHGCVATFTPKLEEGVAGNGFHVHIEATNDGRNVMTDANGTLSSTAKNIIGGLCTYADSLTAFGNTISSAYLRLVPNQEAPTRICWSDLNRSAMIRVPLGWSNVTELATTLNPLQPSQPVAQNGRQTVELRSPDGSAIIHLLLTGITMAAQWGITHKESNKLAESLYISGNIFQ
;
A
#
# COMPACT_ATOMS: atom_id res chain seq x y z
N MET A 1 -28.22 -18.94 0.77
CA MET A 1 -28.23 -19.95 1.85
C MET A 1 -28.15 -21.35 1.24
N ARG A 2 -26.94 -21.93 1.19
CA ARG A 2 -26.61 -23.36 1.07
C ARG A 2 -25.10 -23.45 1.39
N SER A 3 -24.79 -23.73 2.65
CA SER A 3 -24.19 -25.00 3.12
C SER A 3 -22.69 -25.09 2.84
N ILE A 4 -21.90 -24.50 3.75
CA ILE A 4 -20.43 -24.67 3.83
C ILE A 4 -20.16 -26.06 4.39
N LEU A 5 -19.39 -26.86 3.65
CA LEU A 5 -18.90 -28.18 4.04
C LEU A 5 -17.91 -28.06 5.20
N SER A 6 -18.17 -28.82 6.27
CA SER A 6 -17.27 -29.04 7.39
C SER A 6 -16.05 -29.86 6.96
N PHE A 7 -14.86 -29.28 7.00
CA PHE A 7 -13.59 -29.99 6.89
C PHE A 7 -13.07 -30.29 8.29
N GLN A 8 -12.88 -31.57 8.63
CA GLN A 8 -12.02 -32.00 9.74
C GLN A 8 -10.63 -32.35 9.18
N PRO A 9 -9.53 -31.88 9.79
CA PRO A 9 -8.20 -32.28 9.37
C PRO A 9 -7.81 -33.64 9.98
N ASP A 10 -7.38 -34.54 9.10
CA ASP A 10 -6.75 -35.81 9.44
C ASP A 10 -5.26 -35.58 9.77
N ASN A 11 -4.76 -36.25 10.80
CA ASN A 11 -3.53 -35.87 11.49
C ASN A 11 -2.49 -36.99 11.35
N SER A 12 -1.63 -36.94 10.32
CA SER A 12 -0.42 -37.78 10.30
C SER A 12 0.75 -37.24 9.45
N SER A 13 1.86 -37.03 10.16
CA SER A 13 3.30 -37.12 9.79
C SER A 13 3.99 -36.03 8.93
N SER A 14 4.71 -35.18 9.65
CA SER A 14 6.12 -34.75 9.49
C SER A 14 6.67 -34.27 8.14
N LYS A 15 6.96 -32.96 8.05
CA LYS A 15 8.27 -32.37 7.69
C LYS A 15 8.23 -30.83 7.73
N GLY A 16 9.19 -30.22 8.42
CA GLY A 16 9.52 -28.78 8.32
C GLY A 16 9.01 -27.93 9.48
N ASN A 17 9.93 -27.28 10.21
CA ASN A 17 9.68 -26.33 11.29
C ASN A 17 9.09 -24.98 10.81
N TYR A 18 8.24 -24.96 9.78
CA TYR A 18 7.26 -23.89 9.60
C TYR A 18 6.11 -24.19 10.56
N SER A 19 6.33 -23.87 11.84
CA SER A 19 5.50 -24.31 12.96
C SER A 19 4.03 -23.91 12.78
N VAL A 20 3.15 -24.91 12.70
CA VAL A 20 1.85 -25.17 13.38
C VAL A 20 0.93 -23.99 13.82
N ASN A 21 1.43 -22.78 14.07
CA ASN A 21 0.69 -21.64 14.61
C ASN A 21 0.29 -20.56 13.60
N GLN A 22 0.87 -20.51 12.40
CA GLN A 22 0.40 -19.51 11.42
C GLN A 22 -0.97 -19.90 10.85
N HIS A 23 -1.29 -21.17 10.63
CA HIS A 23 -2.54 -21.63 9.98
C HIS A 23 -3.88 -21.35 10.71
N GLN A 24 -3.90 -20.56 11.79
CA GLN A 24 -5.09 -20.40 12.64
C GLN A 24 -5.87 -19.10 12.44
N TYR A 25 -5.32 -18.12 11.71
CA TYR A 25 -5.98 -16.81 11.55
C TYR A 25 -6.83 -16.76 10.28
N ALA A 26 -8.08 -16.28 10.42
CA ALA A 26 -9.09 -16.32 9.37
C ALA A 26 -8.76 -15.49 8.11
N LEU A 27 -7.85 -14.52 8.22
CA LEU A 27 -7.48 -13.61 7.13
C LEU A 27 -6.18 -14.00 6.44
N ILE A 28 -5.68 -15.22 6.63
CA ILE A 28 -4.49 -15.70 5.89
C ILE A 28 -4.85 -15.92 4.43
N ASN A 29 -3.87 -15.64 3.55
CA ASN A 29 -3.95 -15.94 2.13
C ASN A 29 -4.33 -17.42 1.93
N PRO A 30 -5.51 -17.71 1.35
CA PRO A 30 -5.96 -19.09 1.16
C PRO A 30 -5.00 -19.93 0.31
N LEU A 31 -4.24 -19.29 -0.58
CA LEU A 31 -3.23 -19.97 -1.40
C LEU A 31 -2.10 -20.55 -0.53
N LEU A 32 -1.65 -19.81 0.49
CA LEU A 32 -0.58 -20.25 1.39
C LEU A 32 -1.00 -21.43 2.26
N LEU A 33 -2.28 -21.47 2.67
CA LEU A 33 -2.84 -22.63 3.37
C LEU A 33 -2.87 -23.88 2.48
N LEU A 34 -3.10 -23.73 1.17
CA LEU A 34 -3.09 -24.83 0.22
C LEU A 34 -1.68 -25.34 -0.09
N ALA A 35 -0.69 -24.43 -0.07
CA ALA A 35 0.71 -24.75 -0.30
C ALA A 35 1.45 -25.24 0.97
N ASP A 36 0.89 -24.98 2.16
CA ASP A 36 1.53 -25.21 3.47
C ASP A 36 2.93 -24.57 3.56
N LYS A 37 3.04 -23.35 3.01
CA LYS A 37 4.30 -22.61 2.86
C LYS A 37 4.09 -21.11 2.99
N PRO A 38 5.10 -20.36 3.45
CA PRO A 38 5.11 -18.90 3.35
C PRO A 38 5.12 -18.47 1.88
N ALA A 39 4.69 -17.23 1.61
CA ALA A 39 4.75 -16.65 0.28
C ALA A 39 6.16 -16.69 -0.35
N SER A 40 7.20 -16.40 0.43
CA SER A 40 8.60 -16.43 -0.03
C SER A 40 9.12 -17.83 -0.38
N GLY A 41 8.42 -18.89 0.03
CA GLY A 41 8.78 -20.28 -0.23
C GLY A 41 8.01 -20.93 -1.37
N LEU A 42 7.06 -20.20 -2.00
CA LEU A 42 6.28 -20.72 -3.12
C LEU A 42 7.18 -21.03 -4.32
N CYS A 43 7.04 -22.24 -4.87
CA CYS A 43 7.71 -22.63 -6.10
C CYS A 43 6.69 -23.02 -7.20
N ARG A 44 7.21 -23.22 -8.41
CA ARG A 44 6.40 -23.56 -9.59
C ARG A 44 5.53 -24.80 -9.37
N GLU A 45 6.06 -25.83 -8.73
CA GLU A 45 5.33 -27.07 -8.47
C GLU A 45 4.15 -26.86 -7.51
N ASP A 46 4.30 -25.99 -6.51
CA ASP A 46 3.20 -25.66 -5.59
C ASP A 46 2.03 -25.02 -6.37
N LEU A 47 2.36 -24.08 -7.26
CA LEU A 47 1.38 -23.37 -8.09
C LEU A 47 0.69 -24.32 -9.08
N LEU A 48 1.44 -25.22 -9.74
CA LEU A 48 0.86 -26.25 -10.61
C LEU A 48 -0.09 -27.17 -9.86
N SER A 49 0.30 -27.61 -8.65
CA SER A 49 -0.57 -28.43 -7.79
C SER A 49 -1.85 -27.68 -7.42
N ILE A 50 -1.76 -26.39 -7.09
CA ILE A 50 -2.93 -25.55 -6.79
C ILE A 50 -3.83 -25.40 -8.01
N ILE A 51 -3.27 -25.13 -9.19
CA ILE A 51 -4.00 -25.01 -10.46
C ILE A 51 -4.85 -26.26 -10.71
N GLU A 52 -4.27 -27.45 -10.57
CA GLU A 52 -4.97 -28.73 -10.79
C GLU A 52 -6.03 -28.99 -9.71
N LYS A 53 -5.67 -28.82 -8.42
CA LYS A 53 -6.59 -29.06 -7.29
C LYS A 53 -7.81 -28.14 -7.31
N LYS A 54 -7.60 -26.86 -7.65
CA LYS A 54 -8.66 -25.83 -7.71
C LYS A 54 -9.34 -25.75 -9.07
N ARG A 55 -8.86 -26.49 -10.08
CA ARG A 55 -9.34 -26.42 -11.47
C ARG A 55 -9.33 -24.99 -12.01
N ILE A 56 -8.21 -24.31 -11.81
CA ILE A 56 -7.98 -22.95 -12.30
C ILE A 56 -8.05 -22.96 -13.82
N GLU A 57 -8.89 -22.08 -14.39
CA GLU A 57 -9.13 -21.97 -15.83
C GLU A 57 -8.12 -21.01 -16.50
N LYS A 58 -7.56 -20.07 -15.73
CA LYS A 58 -6.62 -19.07 -16.25
C LYS A 58 -5.60 -18.60 -15.22
N ILE A 59 -4.44 -18.21 -15.73
CA ILE A 59 -3.43 -17.43 -15.02
C ILE A 59 -3.58 -15.98 -15.44
N THR A 60 -3.65 -15.06 -14.48
CA THR A 60 -3.74 -13.62 -14.75
C THR A 60 -2.49 -12.90 -14.26
N PHE A 61 -1.81 -12.22 -15.17
CA PHE A 61 -0.65 -11.40 -14.88
C PHE A 61 -1.08 -9.95 -14.66
N HIS A 62 -0.64 -9.37 -13.55
CA HIS A 62 -0.80 -7.96 -13.20
C HIS A 62 0.56 -7.27 -13.29
N TYR A 63 0.63 -6.18 -14.04
CA TYR A 63 1.88 -5.41 -14.20
C TYR A 63 1.62 -3.93 -14.40
N LEU A 64 2.60 -3.10 -14.06
CA LEU A 64 2.49 -1.64 -14.07
C LEU A 64 2.94 -1.04 -15.40
N ALA A 65 2.08 -0.23 -16.00
CA ALA A 65 2.48 0.64 -17.10
C ALA A 65 3.01 1.98 -16.59
N LEU A 66 3.50 2.81 -17.51
CA LEU A 66 4.03 4.16 -17.22
C LEU A 66 3.01 5.07 -16.52
N ASP A 67 1.71 4.86 -16.75
CA ASP A 67 0.64 5.62 -16.12
C ASP A 67 0.40 5.27 -14.64
N GLY A 68 1.20 4.36 -14.07
CA GLY A 68 1.09 3.92 -12.68
C GLY A 68 -0.13 3.02 -12.41
N LYS A 69 -0.80 2.52 -13.46
CA LYS A 69 -1.97 1.65 -13.33
C LYS A 69 -1.59 0.21 -13.65
N LEU A 70 -2.22 -0.73 -12.93
CA LEU A 70 -2.17 -2.14 -13.29
C LEU A 70 -2.82 -2.38 -14.64
N LYS A 71 -2.18 -3.23 -15.41
CA LYS A 71 -2.67 -3.85 -16.63
C LYS A 71 -2.76 -5.35 -16.40
N GLU A 72 -3.59 -6.00 -17.18
CA GLU A 72 -3.88 -7.43 -17.03
C GLU A 72 -3.62 -8.17 -18.33
N LEU A 73 -3.03 -9.36 -18.21
CA LEU A 73 -2.99 -10.37 -19.28
C LEU A 73 -3.56 -11.68 -18.74
N ARG A 74 -4.62 -12.18 -19.37
CA ARG A 74 -5.32 -13.40 -18.96
C ARG A 74 -4.99 -14.53 -19.89
N ILE A 75 -4.39 -15.59 -19.36
CA ILE A 75 -3.84 -16.69 -20.13
C ILE A 75 -4.62 -17.96 -19.77
N PRO A 76 -5.34 -18.58 -20.71
CA PRO A 76 -6.09 -19.79 -20.43
C PRO A 76 -5.15 -20.94 -20.10
N VAL A 77 -5.52 -21.74 -19.11
CA VAL A 77 -4.82 -22.97 -18.72
C VAL A 77 -5.55 -24.15 -19.35
N THR A 78 -5.00 -24.65 -20.45
CA THR A 78 -5.57 -25.81 -21.19
C THR A 78 -4.85 -27.12 -20.90
N SER A 79 -3.63 -27.06 -20.35
CA SER A 79 -2.85 -28.23 -19.94
C SER A 79 -1.80 -27.85 -18.90
N ARG A 80 -1.33 -28.84 -18.13
CA ARG A 80 -0.23 -28.67 -17.18
C ARG A 80 1.04 -28.13 -17.86
N ALA A 81 1.37 -28.66 -19.04
CA ALA A 81 2.56 -28.25 -19.79
C ALA A 81 2.51 -26.76 -20.17
N GLN A 82 1.34 -26.27 -20.63
CA GLN A 82 1.16 -24.85 -20.90
C GLN A 82 1.31 -24.00 -19.63
N ALA A 83 0.63 -24.37 -18.54
CA ALA A 83 0.74 -23.65 -17.27
C ALA A 83 2.19 -23.60 -16.77
N GLU A 84 2.93 -24.69 -16.91
CA GLU A 84 4.33 -24.77 -16.52
C GLU A 84 5.21 -23.82 -17.35
N THR A 85 5.04 -23.78 -18.67
CA THR A 85 5.74 -22.82 -19.55
C THR A 85 5.41 -21.39 -19.17
N ILE A 86 4.14 -21.04 -18.97
CA ILE A 86 3.72 -19.68 -18.61
C ILE A 86 4.28 -19.26 -17.24
N LEU A 87 4.31 -20.17 -16.27
CA LEU A 87 4.91 -19.88 -14.97
C LEU A 87 6.44 -19.76 -15.04
N ALA A 88 7.10 -20.49 -15.95
CA ALA A 88 8.55 -20.48 -16.09
C ALA A 88 9.06 -19.28 -16.87
N ASP A 89 8.44 -19.00 -18.02
CA ASP A 89 8.96 -18.09 -19.04
C ASP A 89 8.17 -16.78 -19.11
N GLY A 90 6.98 -16.73 -18.50
CA GLY A 90 6.06 -15.61 -18.61
C GLY A 90 5.36 -15.55 -19.97
N GLU A 91 5.06 -14.35 -20.44
CA GLU A 91 4.50 -14.12 -21.77
C GLU A 91 5.01 -12.78 -22.35
N ARG A 92 4.97 -12.65 -23.68
CA ARG A 92 5.36 -11.45 -24.42
C ARG A 92 4.28 -10.37 -24.37
N VAL A 93 4.70 -9.11 -24.28
CA VAL A 93 3.84 -7.93 -24.36
C VAL A 93 4.49 -6.82 -25.18
N ASP A 94 3.64 -6.00 -25.79
CA ASP A 94 4.06 -4.78 -26.51
C ASP A 94 4.28 -3.62 -25.52
N GLY A 95 5.55 -3.34 -25.25
CA GLY A 95 6.00 -2.25 -24.39
C GLY A 95 5.74 -0.85 -24.97
N SER A 96 5.51 -0.69 -26.27
CA SER A 96 5.32 0.63 -26.90
C SER A 96 4.02 1.29 -26.45
N SER A 97 3.01 0.47 -26.20
CA SER A 97 1.72 0.87 -25.65
C SER A 97 1.78 1.10 -24.13
N LEU A 98 2.64 0.35 -23.43
CA LEU A 98 2.78 0.39 -21.97
C LEU A 98 3.68 1.53 -21.48
N PHE A 99 4.68 1.91 -22.28
CA PHE A 99 5.69 2.92 -21.96
C PHE A 99 5.82 3.97 -23.05
N LYS A 100 4.68 4.40 -23.59
CA LYS A 100 4.59 5.36 -24.69
C LYS A 100 5.44 6.61 -24.41
N GLY A 101 6.36 6.91 -25.33
CA GLY A 101 7.24 8.08 -25.25
C GLY A 101 8.53 7.90 -24.43
N MET A 102 8.73 6.74 -23.78
CA MET A 102 10.00 6.41 -23.11
C MET A 102 10.83 5.35 -23.83
N VAL A 103 10.18 4.42 -24.52
CA VAL A 103 10.83 3.28 -25.18
C VAL A 103 10.67 3.44 -26.68
N ASP A 104 11.77 3.32 -27.42
CA ASP A 104 11.73 3.22 -28.88
C ASP A 104 10.91 1.97 -29.24
N ALA A 105 10.02 2.08 -30.24
CA ALA A 105 9.23 0.95 -30.72
C ALA A 105 10.11 -0.26 -31.09
N ALA A 106 11.36 -0.03 -31.52
CA ALA A 106 12.32 -1.10 -31.82
C ALA A 106 12.82 -1.89 -30.60
N LEU A 107 12.63 -1.36 -29.37
CA LEU A 107 13.01 -1.98 -28.10
C LEU A 107 11.78 -2.37 -27.25
N SER A 108 10.60 -2.41 -27.88
CA SER A 108 9.33 -2.54 -27.17
C SER A 108 8.90 -3.97 -26.84
N ASP A 109 9.44 -4.99 -27.50
CA ASP A 109 9.13 -6.38 -27.17
C ASP A 109 9.71 -6.73 -25.80
N LEU A 110 8.82 -7.00 -24.85
CA LEU A 110 9.15 -7.34 -23.46
C LEU A 110 8.52 -8.67 -23.07
N TYR A 111 9.09 -9.30 -22.04
CA TYR A 111 8.44 -10.39 -21.32
C TYR A 111 7.85 -9.86 -20.01
N VAL A 112 6.69 -10.37 -19.62
CA VAL A 112 6.12 -10.22 -18.27
C VAL A 112 6.19 -11.57 -17.57
N VAL A 113 6.92 -11.61 -16.45
CA VAL A 113 7.21 -12.85 -15.73
C VAL A 113 6.62 -12.78 -14.33
N PRO A 114 5.87 -13.80 -13.86
CA PRO A 114 5.20 -13.77 -12.57
C PRO A 114 6.18 -13.87 -11.39
N VAL A 115 5.94 -13.07 -10.36
CA VAL A 115 6.66 -13.16 -9.08
C VAL A 115 5.87 -14.07 -8.14
N TYR A 116 6.31 -15.31 -7.94
CA TYR A 116 5.53 -16.32 -7.21
C TYR A 116 5.13 -15.92 -5.79
N LYS A 117 5.97 -15.17 -5.06
CA LYS A 117 5.62 -14.69 -3.71
C LYS A 117 4.42 -13.74 -3.67
N THR A 118 3.96 -13.26 -4.82
CA THR A 118 2.80 -12.37 -4.96
C THR A 118 1.55 -13.10 -5.40
N ALA A 119 1.58 -14.43 -5.53
CA ALA A 119 0.45 -15.22 -6.02
C ALA A 119 -0.79 -15.08 -5.11
N PHE A 120 -1.96 -14.93 -5.72
CA PHE A 120 -3.24 -14.95 -5.01
C PHE A 120 -4.37 -15.55 -5.86
N LEU A 121 -5.37 -16.13 -5.20
CA LEU A 121 -6.62 -16.52 -5.87
C LEU A 121 -7.47 -15.25 -6.07
N ASN A 122 -7.95 -15.02 -7.29
CA ASN A 122 -8.67 -13.79 -7.58
C ASN A 122 -10.00 -13.73 -6.79
N PRO A 123 -10.26 -12.64 -6.04
CA PRO A 123 -11.46 -12.54 -5.20
C PRO A 123 -12.75 -12.27 -6.00
N PHE A 124 -12.65 -11.91 -7.28
CA PHE A 124 -13.77 -11.59 -8.16
C PHE A 124 -14.00 -12.67 -9.22
N ASP A 125 -13.11 -13.66 -9.29
CA ASP A 125 -13.13 -14.75 -10.26
C ASP A 125 -12.45 -15.99 -9.67
N ASP A 126 -13.25 -16.92 -9.15
CA ASP A 126 -12.76 -18.11 -8.45
C ASP A 126 -12.00 -19.11 -9.36
N THR A 127 -11.99 -18.86 -10.67
CA THR A 127 -11.28 -19.65 -11.68
C THR A 127 -9.89 -19.10 -12.03
N SER A 128 -9.45 -18.00 -11.41
CA SER A 128 -8.21 -17.30 -11.77
C SER A 128 -7.15 -17.37 -10.67
N LEU A 129 -5.92 -17.69 -11.08
CA LEU A 129 -4.72 -17.56 -10.27
C LEU A 129 -3.90 -16.36 -10.75
N ASP A 130 -3.67 -15.41 -9.85
CA ASP A 130 -3.18 -14.09 -10.20
C ASP A 130 -1.80 -13.81 -9.61
N PHE A 131 -1.00 -13.00 -10.31
CA PHE A 131 0.37 -12.64 -9.90
C PHE A 131 0.65 -11.17 -10.20
N ILE A 132 1.48 -10.55 -9.38
CA ILE A 132 2.24 -9.37 -9.82
C ILE A 132 3.45 -9.87 -10.63
N CYS A 133 3.72 -9.20 -11.75
CA CYS A 133 4.79 -9.56 -12.67
C CYS A 133 5.90 -8.50 -12.70
N ARG A 134 7.01 -8.86 -13.35
CA ARG A 134 8.13 -7.98 -13.69
C ARG A 134 8.39 -8.01 -15.17
N TYR A 135 8.89 -6.89 -15.70
CA TYR A 135 9.29 -6.80 -17.09
C TYR A 135 10.72 -7.26 -17.28
N LEU A 136 10.94 -8.16 -18.24
CA LEU A 136 12.26 -8.53 -18.72
C LEU A 136 12.41 -8.10 -20.18
N THR A 137 13.63 -7.69 -20.55
CA THR A 137 13.99 -7.42 -21.93
C THR A 137 14.10 -8.72 -22.72
N LYS A 138 14.23 -8.61 -24.05
CA LYS A 138 14.51 -9.76 -24.93
C LYS A 138 15.75 -10.58 -24.52
N ASP A 139 16.68 -9.96 -23.78
CA ASP A 139 17.93 -10.57 -23.32
C ASP A 139 17.78 -11.25 -21.95
N GLY A 140 16.59 -11.21 -21.34
CA GLY A 140 16.30 -11.83 -20.05
C GLY A 140 16.67 -10.99 -18.83
N GLU A 141 17.06 -9.74 -19.02
CA GLU A 141 17.40 -8.80 -17.94
C GLU A 141 16.18 -7.98 -17.52
N LEU A 142 16.13 -7.54 -16.26
CA LEU A 142 15.05 -6.64 -15.80
C LEU A 142 15.01 -5.36 -16.66
N ALA A 143 13.83 -5.01 -17.15
CA ALA A 143 13.64 -3.85 -18.01
C ALA A 143 13.99 -2.56 -17.24
N PRO A 144 15.04 -1.81 -17.62
CA PRO A 144 15.62 -0.77 -16.78
C PRO A 144 14.72 0.45 -16.57
N PHE A 145 13.70 0.62 -17.43
CA PHE A 145 12.73 1.71 -17.38
C PHE A 145 11.42 1.32 -16.69
N ALA A 146 11.23 0.04 -16.34
CA ALA A 146 10.05 -0.39 -15.59
C ALA A 146 10.07 0.21 -14.18
N LEU A 147 8.91 0.68 -13.71
CA LEU A 147 8.83 1.46 -12.46
C LEU A 147 9.27 0.63 -11.25
N ASP A 148 8.93 -0.66 -11.22
CA ASP A 148 9.37 -1.62 -10.21
C ASP A 148 10.90 -1.82 -10.22
N THR A 149 11.52 -1.83 -11.40
CA THR A 149 12.95 -2.06 -11.56
C THR A 149 13.74 -0.82 -11.15
N ILE A 150 13.21 0.36 -11.44
CA ILE A 150 13.76 1.64 -10.95
C ILE A 150 13.76 1.65 -9.41
N LEU A 151 12.65 1.27 -8.78
CA LEU A 151 12.54 1.19 -7.32
C LEU A 151 13.50 0.16 -6.73
N ALA A 152 13.57 -1.04 -7.32
CA ALA A 152 14.50 -2.10 -6.87
C ALA A 152 15.96 -1.64 -6.93
N LYS A 153 16.36 -0.89 -7.98
CA LYS A 153 17.70 -0.30 -8.08
C LYS A 153 17.94 0.77 -7.01
N ALA A 154 16.96 1.63 -6.73
CA ALA A 154 17.07 2.64 -5.68
C ALA A 154 17.20 2.00 -4.29
N SER A 155 16.41 0.97 -4.00
CA SER A 155 16.48 0.20 -2.76
C SER A 155 17.83 -0.50 -2.59
N ALA A 156 18.34 -1.15 -3.65
CA ALA A 156 19.66 -1.76 -3.64
C ALA A 156 20.79 -0.73 -3.41
N LEU A 157 20.69 0.45 -4.02
CA LEU A 157 21.64 1.54 -3.80
C LEU A 157 21.58 2.06 -2.36
N PHE A 158 20.38 2.25 -1.81
CA PHE A 158 20.20 2.64 -0.41
C PHE A 158 20.88 1.63 0.52
N LYS A 159 20.62 0.33 0.32
CA LYS A 159 21.20 -0.73 1.13
C LYS A 159 22.72 -0.79 1.04
N THR A 160 23.28 -0.73 -0.17
CA THR A 160 24.73 -0.80 -0.38
C THR A 160 25.47 0.43 0.15
N SER A 161 24.86 1.62 0.07
CA SER A 161 25.50 2.87 0.52
C SER A 161 25.33 3.16 2.02
N THR A 162 24.30 2.61 2.67
CA THR A 162 23.98 2.92 4.08
C THR A 162 24.12 1.72 5.02
N GLY A 163 24.09 0.48 4.49
CA GLY A 163 23.99 -0.74 5.29
C GLY A 163 22.59 -0.99 5.90
N LEU A 164 21.60 -0.17 5.57
CA LEU A 164 20.24 -0.24 6.12
C LEU A 164 19.23 -0.73 5.08
N GLN A 165 18.09 -1.24 5.53
CA GLN A 165 16.92 -1.48 4.69
C GLN A 165 15.86 -0.42 4.96
N LEU A 166 15.29 0.15 3.90
CA LEU A 166 14.18 1.08 3.98
C LEU A 166 12.86 0.31 3.86
N ASN A 167 11.95 0.54 4.79
CA ASN A 167 10.59 0.02 4.75
C ASN A 167 9.60 1.20 4.63
N ALA A 168 8.44 0.92 4.05
CA ALA A 168 7.35 1.87 3.93
C ALA A 168 6.01 1.24 4.30
N LEU A 169 5.06 2.08 4.70
CA LEU A 169 3.63 1.78 4.67
C LEU A 169 2.88 3.01 4.16
N GLY A 170 1.69 2.79 3.61
CA GLY A 170 0.84 3.85 3.11
C GLY A 170 -0.49 3.92 3.84
N GLU A 171 -1.03 5.13 3.96
CA GLU A 171 -2.42 5.43 4.33
C GLU A 171 -3.14 5.83 3.04
N LEU A 172 -4.07 4.99 2.56
CA LEU A 172 -4.81 5.24 1.34
C LEU A 172 -6.17 5.84 1.68
N GLU A 173 -6.29 7.17 1.59
CA GLU A 173 -7.58 7.84 1.66
C GLU A 173 -8.30 7.80 0.30
N PHE A 174 -9.60 7.56 0.33
CA PHE A 174 -10.46 7.59 -0.86
C PHE A 174 -11.89 7.94 -0.49
N PHE A 175 -12.63 8.47 -1.47
CA PHE A 175 -14.08 8.59 -1.36
C PHE A 175 -14.74 7.36 -1.99
N LEU A 176 -15.72 6.80 -1.30
CA LEU A 176 -16.65 5.83 -1.86
C LEU A 176 -17.98 6.53 -2.17
N LEU A 177 -18.31 6.58 -3.47
CA LEU A 177 -19.51 7.22 -3.97
C LEU A 177 -20.61 6.18 -4.17
N SER A 178 -21.77 6.41 -3.59
CA SER A 178 -22.92 5.52 -3.64
C SER A 178 -24.22 6.29 -3.86
N ASP A 179 -25.27 5.57 -4.27
CA ASP A 179 -26.62 6.15 -4.32
C ASP A 179 -27.16 6.36 -2.90
N THR A 180 -27.92 7.44 -2.70
CA THR A 180 -28.49 7.78 -1.38
C THR A 180 -29.67 6.84 -1.06
N GLU A 181 -29.44 5.81 -0.25
CA GLU A 181 -30.49 4.84 0.10
C GLU A 181 -31.39 5.29 1.28
N SER A 182 -30.85 6.01 2.26
CA SER A 182 -31.62 6.42 3.46
C SER A 182 -31.09 7.69 4.09
N ARG A 183 -31.99 8.63 4.39
CA ARG A 183 -31.70 9.88 5.12
C ARG A 183 -31.70 9.72 6.64
N MET A 184 -32.04 8.54 7.17
CA MET A 184 -31.95 8.31 8.61
C MET A 184 -30.48 8.17 9.01
N TYR A 185 -30.09 8.76 10.14
CA TYR A 185 -28.70 8.77 10.62
C TYR A 185 -27.74 9.35 9.57
N ALA A 186 -28.07 10.50 9.00
CA ALA A 186 -27.19 11.18 8.05
C ALA A 186 -25.90 11.65 8.77
N ALA A 187 -24.76 11.48 8.10
CA ALA A 187 -23.50 11.99 8.61
C ALA A 187 -23.46 13.52 8.55
N GLU A 188 -22.82 14.15 9.53
CA GLU A 188 -22.57 15.58 9.50
C GLU A 188 -21.34 15.88 8.64
N LYS A 189 -21.40 17.01 7.91
CA LYS A 189 -20.28 17.47 7.07
C LYS A 189 -19.03 17.69 7.93
N GLN A 190 -17.91 17.10 7.52
CA GLN A 190 -16.61 17.21 8.21
C GLN A 190 -16.57 16.65 9.65
N LYS A 191 -17.42 15.65 9.95
CA LYS A 191 -17.40 14.93 11.24
C LYS A 191 -17.46 13.41 11.08
N GLY A 192 -17.05 12.91 9.91
CA GLY A 192 -17.09 11.47 9.61
C GLY A 192 -16.02 10.64 10.32
N TYR A 193 -15.00 11.29 10.90
CA TYR A 193 -13.83 10.62 11.46
C TYR A 193 -14.20 9.59 12.52
N HIS A 194 -13.87 8.32 12.26
CA HIS A 194 -14.18 7.17 13.12
C HIS A 194 -15.67 7.01 13.46
N ALA A 195 -16.58 7.57 12.64
CA ALA A 195 -18.00 7.38 12.82
C ALA A 195 -18.40 5.90 12.61
N SER A 196 -19.29 5.40 13.46
CA SER A 196 -19.78 4.02 13.40
C SER A 196 -21.03 3.88 12.54
N ALA A 197 -21.37 2.64 12.17
CA ALA A 197 -22.72 2.34 11.71
C ALA A 197 -23.74 2.62 12.84
N PRO A 198 -24.94 3.16 12.54
CA PRO A 198 -25.51 3.38 11.21
C PRO A 198 -25.20 4.76 10.59
N PHE A 199 -24.31 5.59 11.17
CA PHE A 199 -24.01 6.93 10.65
C PHE A 199 -23.14 6.89 9.39
N VAL A 200 -22.23 5.92 9.29
CA VAL A 200 -21.51 5.57 8.06
C VAL A 200 -22.25 4.44 7.35
N LYS A 201 -22.56 4.62 6.08
CA LYS A 201 -23.35 3.65 5.30
C LYS A 201 -22.47 2.59 4.62
N THR A 202 -21.21 2.94 4.37
CA THR A 202 -20.28 2.14 3.57
C THR A 202 -19.49 1.08 4.36
N GLY A 203 -19.71 0.94 5.67
CA GLY A 203 -18.93 0.06 6.55
C GLY A 203 -18.83 -1.40 6.09
N LYS A 204 -19.91 -2.01 5.57
CA LYS A 204 -19.87 -3.39 5.06
C LYS A 204 -18.98 -3.55 3.83
N ILE A 205 -18.94 -2.54 2.97
CA ILE A 205 -18.09 -2.53 1.77
C ILE A 205 -16.62 -2.38 2.22
N LEU A 206 -16.36 -1.51 3.19
CA LEU A 206 -15.02 -1.36 3.79
C LEU A 206 -14.53 -2.67 4.43
N ASP A 207 -15.38 -3.38 5.20
CA ASP A 207 -15.04 -4.68 5.80
C ASP A 207 -14.65 -5.72 4.74
N GLU A 208 -15.32 -5.71 3.58
CA GLU A 208 -14.98 -6.57 2.46
C GLU A 208 -13.65 -6.18 1.80
N MET A 209 -13.40 -4.88 1.58
CA MET A 209 -12.12 -4.38 1.09
C MET A 209 -10.98 -4.82 2.01
N VAL A 210 -11.12 -4.58 3.32
CA VAL A 210 -10.12 -4.95 4.34
C VAL A 210 -9.88 -6.45 4.35
N ARG A 211 -10.94 -7.28 4.33
CA ARG A 211 -10.80 -8.74 4.30
C ARG A 211 -10.01 -9.21 3.09
N ILE A 212 -10.37 -8.77 1.90
CA ILE A 212 -9.73 -9.20 0.65
C ILE A 212 -8.27 -8.73 0.59
N ILE A 213 -8.00 -7.46 0.92
CA ILE A 213 -6.64 -6.91 0.89
C ILE A 213 -5.76 -7.59 1.94
N SER A 214 -6.31 -7.87 3.14
CA SER A 214 -5.60 -8.60 4.20
C SER A 214 -5.24 -10.01 3.77
N GLN A 215 -6.18 -10.73 3.14
CA GLN A 215 -5.94 -12.08 2.63
C GLN A 215 -4.87 -12.09 1.54
N ILE A 216 -4.82 -11.09 0.66
CA ILE A 216 -3.88 -11.09 -0.45
C ILE A 216 -2.48 -10.60 -0.01
N THR A 217 -2.42 -9.52 0.76
CA THR A 217 -1.16 -8.84 1.10
C THR A 217 -0.61 -9.22 2.47
N GLY A 218 -1.47 -9.63 3.42
CA GLY A 218 -1.10 -9.81 4.83
C GLY A 218 -0.67 -8.50 5.53
N SER A 219 -0.90 -7.35 4.91
CA SER A 219 -0.27 -6.08 5.29
C SER A 219 -1.25 -5.01 5.78
N VAL A 220 -2.56 -5.27 5.88
CA VAL A 220 -3.49 -4.26 6.43
C VAL A 220 -3.30 -4.12 7.94
N LYS A 221 -3.14 -2.88 8.41
CA LYS A 221 -3.07 -2.54 9.84
C LYS A 221 -4.47 -2.24 10.40
N TYR A 222 -5.20 -1.34 9.76
CA TYR A 222 -6.60 -1.02 10.07
C TYR A 222 -7.25 -0.22 8.94
N ALA A 223 -8.55 0.06 9.09
CA ALA A 223 -9.30 0.95 8.24
C ALA A 223 -10.35 1.71 9.06
N HIS A 224 -10.76 2.88 8.60
CA HIS A 224 -11.81 3.67 9.24
C HIS A 224 -12.47 4.64 8.26
N SER A 225 -13.58 5.24 8.69
CA SER A 225 -14.14 6.44 8.09
C SER A 225 -13.27 7.65 8.40
N GLU A 226 -13.10 8.50 7.40
CA GLU A 226 -12.36 9.74 7.46
C GLU A 226 -13.29 10.95 7.63
N VAL A 227 -12.72 12.15 7.76
CA VAL A 227 -13.46 13.39 8.04
C VAL A 227 -14.49 13.72 6.95
N GLY A 228 -14.16 13.43 5.68
CA GLY A 228 -14.90 13.86 4.50
C GLY A 228 -16.28 13.22 4.33
N TYR A 229 -17.26 14.07 4.06
CA TYR A 229 -18.62 13.69 3.68
C TYR A 229 -19.19 14.69 2.67
N ILE A 230 -19.77 14.19 1.60
CA ILE A 230 -20.48 14.96 0.58
C ILE A 230 -21.87 14.36 0.41
N GLU A 231 -22.91 15.14 0.71
CA GLU A 231 -24.30 14.67 0.59
C GLU A 231 -24.70 14.47 -0.88
N HIS A 232 -24.32 15.41 -1.75
CA HIS A 232 -24.63 15.37 -3.18
C HIS A 232 -23.45 15.88 -4.00
N VAL A 233 -22.72 14.96 -4.63
CA VAL A 233 -21.61 15.27 -5.52
C VAL A 233 -22.12 16.09 -6.71
N ARG A 234 -21.59 17.29 -6.85
CA ARG A 234 -21.85 18.17 -8.00
C ARG A 234 -20.90 17.78 -9.12
N SER A 235 -21.43 17.24 -10.22
CA SER A 235 -20.64 16.85 -11.38
C SER A 235 -21.47 16.89 -12.66
N ASP A 236 -20.79 17.12 -13.77
CA ASP A 236 -21.33 16.94 -15.12
C ASP A 236 -21.19 15.49 -15.62
N ILE A 237 -20.46 14.65 -14.87
CA ILE A 237 -20.33 13.21 -15.13
C ILE A 237 -21.58 12.51 -14.58
N ALA A 238 -22.40 11.96 -15.47
CA ALA A 238 -23.69 11.36 -15.13
C ALA A 238 -23.56 10.25 -14.08
N GLU A 239 -22.48 9.47 -14.14
CA GLU A 239 -22.21 8.32 -13.28
C GLU A 239 -21.98 8.69 -11.81
N ILE A 240 -21.55 9.92 -11.51
CA ILE A 240 -21.28 10.36 -10.13
C ILE A 240 -22.17 11.52 -9.67
N LYS A 241 -22.92 12.13 -10.59
CA LYS A 241 -23.78 13.27 -10.31
C LYS A 241 -24.86 12.91 -9.30
N GLY A 242 -24.92 13.67 -8.20
CA GLY A 242 -25.93 13.52 -7.16
C GLY A 242 -25.68 12.38 -6.17
N LYS A 243 -24.66 11.55 -6.39
CA LYS A 243 -24.25 10.50 -5.44
C LYS A 243 -23.77 11.12 -4.14
N GLN A 244 -23.90 10.35 -3.06
CA GLN A 244 -23.28 10.65 -1.77
C GLN A 244 -21.82 10.18 -1.81
N ALA A 245 -20.92 10.84 -1.11
CA ALA A 245 -19.52 10.41 -0.96
C ALA A 245 -19.12 10.36 0.51
N GLU A 246 -18.65 9.20 0.96
CA GLU A 246 -18.06 8.98 2.29
C GLU A 246 -16.55 8.77 2.14
N GLN A 247 -15.75 9.53 2.88
CA GLN A 247 -14.29 9.36 2.89
C GLN A 247 -13.91 8.20 3.80
N LEU A 248 -13.00 7.36 3.33
CA LEU A 248 -12.50 6.17 4.01
C LEU A 248 -10.98 6.12 3.89
N GLU A 249 -10.34 5.43 4.82
CA GLU A 249 -8.90 5.15 4.80
C GLU A 249 -8.63 3.67 5.08
N ILE A 250 -7.62 3.11 4.39
CA ILE A 250 -7.00 1.83 4.73
C ILE A 250 -5.50 2.06 4.94
N GLU A 251 -5.01 1.73 6.14
CA GLU A 251 -3.60 1.84 6.52
C GLU A 251 -2.92 0.47 6.49
N PHE A 252 -1.66 0.46 6.05
CA PHE A 252 -0.83 -0.74 5.91
C PHE A 252 0.21 -0.87 7.03
N LEU A 253 0.78 -2.06 7.16
CA LEU A 253 1.93 -2.38 8.02
C LEU A 253 3.24 -2.06 7.28
N PRO A 254 4.33 -1.71 8.00
CA PRO A 254 5.62 -1.54 7.36
C PRO A 254 6.05 -2.81 6.61
N ALA A 255 6.47 -2.64 5.36
CA ALA A 255 7.03 -3.68 4.51
C ALA A 255 8.28 -3.16 3.79
N PRO A 256 9.19 -4.04 3.32
CA PRO A 256 10.25 -3.63 2.40
C PRO A 256 9.67 -2.76 1.28
N ILE A 257 10.37 -1.68 0.91
CA ILE A 257 9.77 -0.61 0.11
C ILE A 257 9.23 -1.07 -1.25
N GLU A 258 9.84 -2.11 -1.84
CA GLU A 258 9.37 -2.75 -3.07
C GLU A 258 8.03 -3.49 -2.87
N ASP A 259 7.90 -4.19 -1.74
CA ASP A 259 6.69 -4.93 -1.40
C ASP A 259 5.55 -3.96 -1.03
N ALA A 260 5.87 -2.89 -0.30
CA ALA A 260 4.92 -1.81 0.00
C ALA A 260 4.36 -1.17 -1.29
N ALA A 261 5.22 -0.92 -2.28
CA ALA A 261 4.79 -0.37 -3.57
C ALA A 261 3.76 -1.27 -4.27
N ASP A 262 4.06 -2.57 -4.33
CA ASP A 262 3.21 -3.59 -4.94
C ASP A 262 1.87 -3.73 -4.20
N TYR A 263 1.89 -3.76 -2.86
CA TYR A 263 0.67 -3.84 -2.05
C TYR A 263 -0.25 -2.63 -2.24
N LEU A 264 0.31 -1.42 -2.28
CA LEU A 264 -0.48 -0.20 -2.39
C LEU A 264 -1.12 -0.04 -3.78
N VAL A 265 -0.40 -0.42 -4.85
CA VAL A 265 -0.96 -0.45 -6.20
C VAL A 265 -2.06 -1.50 -6.32
N LEU A 266 -1.82 -2.71 -5.79
CA LEU A 266 -2.81 -3.79 -5.80
C LEU A 266 -4.04 -3.42 -4.97
N ALA A 267 -3.87 -2.78 -3.82
CA ALA A 267 -4.96 -2.29 -2.99
C ALA A 267 -5.84 -1.27 -3.72
N ARG A 268 -5.27 -0.32 -4.47
CA ARG A 268 -6.07 0.61 -5.30
C ARG A 268 -6.92 -0.11 -6.35
N TRP A 269 -6.41 -1.21 -6.92
CA TRP A 269 -7.18 -2.05 -7.84
C TRP A 269 -8.28 -2.83 -7.11
N LEU A 270 -7.96 -3.46 -5.97
CA LEU A 270 -8.94 -4.20 -5.16
C LEU A 270 -10.09 -3.30 -4.66
N ILE A 271 -9.77 -2.12 -4.12
CA ILE A 271 -10.74 -1.12 -3.64
C ILE A 271 -11.72 -0.74 -4.76
N ARG A 272 -11.21 -0.46 -5.96
CA ARG A 272 -12.06 -0.09 -7.11
C ARG A 272 -12.95 -1.23 -7.57
N ASN A 273 -12.45 -2.46 -7.60
CA ASN A 273 -13.25 -3.62 -8.01
C ASN A 273 -14.32 -3.99 -6.98
N VAL A 274 -14.00 -3.94 -5.68
CA VAL A 274 -15.01 -4.12 -4.63
C VAL A 274 -16.09 -3.04 -4.75
N ALA A 275 -15.70 -1.76 -4.87
CA ALA A 275 -16.67 -0.68 -5.07
C ALA A 275 -17.56 -0.92 -6.30
N TYR A 276 -16.97 -1.27 -7.43
CA TYR A 276 -17.69 -1.54 -8.68
C TYR A 276 -18.70 -2.69 -8.53
N ASN A 277 -18.33 -3.78 -7.85
CA ASN A 277 -19.21 -4.92 -7.59
C ASN A 277 -20.40 -4.57 -6.68
N HIS A 278 -20.30 -3.50 -5.90
CA HIS A 278 -21.38 -2.94 -5.07
C HIS A 278 -22.12 -1.79 -5.77
N GLY A 279 -21.91 -1.56 -7.07
CA GLY A 279 -22.53 -0.44 -7.80
C GLY A 279 -22.04 0.94 -7.37
N CYS A 280 -20.93 0.99 -6.63
CA CYS A 280 -20.31 2.20 -6.10
C CYS A 280 -19.10 2.62 -6.95
N VAL A 281 -18.64 3.86 -6.76
CA VAL A 281 -17.41 4.38 -7.39
C VAL A 281 -16.42 4.75 -6.30
N ALA A 282 -15.29 4.04 -6.22
CA ALA A 282 -14.17 4.46 -5.39
C ALA A 282 -13.26 5.42 -6.16
N THR A 283 -12.99 6.58 -5.58
CA THR A 283 -12.09 7.58 -6.16
C THR A 283 -11.02 8.03 -5.18
N PHE A 284 -9.79 8.02 -5.68
CA PHE A 284 -8.60 8.53 -5.02
C PHE A 284 -8.29 9.97 -5.46
N THR A 285 -9.22 10.64 -6.16
CA THR A 285 -9.03 12.04 -6.57
C THR A 285 -8.70 12.89 -5.33
N PRO A 286 -7.62 13.68 -5.35
CA PRO A 286 -7.16 14.42 -4.17
C PRO A 286 -8.19 15.40 -3.61
N LYS A 287 -9.02 15.98 -4.49
CA LYS A 287 -10.04 16.94 -4.10
C LYS A 287 -11.28 16.77 -4.96
N LEU A 288 -12.42 16.43 -4.33
CA LEU A 288 -13.72 16.36 -5.00
C LEU A 288 -14.50 17.67 -4.94
N GLU A 289 -14.53 18.32 -3.77
CA GLU A 289 -15.25 19.57 -3.56
C GLU A 289 -14.46 20.53 -2.68
N GLU A 290 -14.53 21.83 -2.97
CA GLU A 290 -13.96 22.87 -2.12
C GLU A 290 -14.62 22.89 -0.74
N GLY A 291 -13.83 23.12 0.31
CA GLY A 291 -14.32 23.14 1.69
C GLY A 291 -14.71 21.78 2.28
N VAL A 292 -14.45 20.68 1.59
CA VAL A 292 -14.54 19.30 2.11
C VAL A 292 -13.14 18.71 2.20
N ALA A 293 -12.80 17.92 3.22
CA ALA A 293 -11.57 17.15 3.29
C ALA A 293 -11.21 16.48 1.93
N GLY A 294 -9.92 16.52 1.60
CA GLY A 294 -9.37 15.88 0.39
C GLY A 294 -8.72 14.55 0.73
N ASN A 295 -8.50 13.71 -0.27
CA ASN A 295 -7.82 12.42 -0.11
C ASN A 295 -6.30 12.58 -0.13
N GLY A 296 -5.66 12.26 0.99
CA GLY A 296 -4.23 12.05 1.11
C GLY A 296 -3.75 10.67 0.68
N PHE A 297 -2.45 10.57 0.50
CA PHE A 297 -1.72 9.32 0.44
C PHE A 297 -0.47 9.48 1.31
N HIS A 298 -0.66 9.35 2.63
CA HIS A 298 0.46 9.54 3.56
C HIS A 298 1.38 8.32 3.49
N VAL A 299 2.69 8.58 3.47
CA VAL A 299 3.70 7.53 3.38
C VAL A 299 4.56 7.59 4.62
N HIS A 300 4.49 6.54 5.43
CA HIS A 300 5.35 6.35 6.59
C HIS A 300 6.60 5.58 6.19
N ILE A 301 7.74 6.05 6.66
CA ILE A 301 9.06 5.48 6.36
C ILE A 301 9.76 5.09 7.66
N GLU A 302 10.38 3.91 7.66
CA GLU A 302 11.35 3.50 8.68
C GLU A 302 12.60 2.91 8.02
N ALA A 303 13.74 3.06 8.70
CA ALA A 303 14.96 2.32 8.39
C ALA A 303 15.15 1.20 9.41
N THR A 304 15.60 0.05 8.93
CA THR A 304 15.93 -1.12 9.75
C THR A 304 17.36 -1.58 9.52
N ASN A 305 17.97 -2.13 10.57
CA ASN A 305 19.23 -2.85 10.51
C ASN A 305 19.00 -4.27 11.03
N ASP A 306 19.21 -5.28 10.19
CA ASP A 306 18.91 -6.69 10.49
C ASP A 306 17.51 -6.90 11.11
N GLY A 307 16.51 -6.21 10.56
CA GLY A 307 15.11 -6.30 10.99
C GLY A 307 14.76 -5.53 12.27
N ARG A 308 15.70 -4.77 12.86
CA ARG A 308 15.43 -3.86 13.99
C ARG A 308 15.26 -2.44 13.50
N ASN A 309 14.19 -1.76 13.90
CA ASN A 309 13.97 -0.34 13.62
C ASN A 309 15.09 0.50 14.26
N VAL A 310 15.68 1.44 13.48
CA VAL A 310 16.76 2.34 13.94
C VAL A 310 16.33 3.81 13.94
N MET A 311 15.02 4.07 13.96
CA MET A 311 14.47 5.43 13.90
C MET A 311 14.52 6.16 15.25
N THR A 312 14.72 5.43 16.35
CA THR A 312 14.96 5.98 17.69
C THR A 312 16.34 5.62 18.22
N ASP A 313 16.88 6.49 19.07
CA ASP A 313 18.06 6.20 19.89
C ASP A 313 17.70 5.40 21.17
N ALA A 314 18.70 5.14 22.00
CA ALA A 314 18.53 4.41 23.25
C ALA A 314 17.63 5.10 24.28
N ASN A 315 17.38 6.41 24.14
CA ASN A 315 16.50 7.19 25.00
C ASN A 315 15.06 7.27 24.46
N GLY A 316 14.76 6.59 23.34
CA GLY A 316 13.46 6.64 22.69
C GLY A 316 13.19 7.95 21.96
N THR A 317 14.22 8.76 21.68
CA THR A 317 14.15 10.00 20.89
C THR A 317 14.53 9.72 19.44
N LEU A 318 14.11 10.55 18.48
CA LEU A 318 14.49 10.45 17.07
C LEU A 318 16.02 10.33 16.89
N SER A 319 16.44 9.27 16.19
CA SER A 319 17.85 9.01 15.92
C SER A 319 18.45 9.98 14.89
N SER A 320 19.78 10.05 14.82
CA SER A 320 20.47 10.79 13.76
C SER A 320 20.11 10.27 12.37
N THR A 321 19.96 8.95 12.21
CA THR A 321 19.48 8.32 10.97
C THR A 321 18.12 8.87 10.56
N ALA A 322 17.16 8.92 11.49
CA ALA A 322 15.83 9.42 11.18
C ALA A 322 15.83 10.91 10.85
N LYS A 323 16.57 11.74 11.58
CA LYS A 323 16.76 13.16 11.26
C LYS A 323 17.40 13.37 9.88
N ASN A 324 18.36 12.52 9.52
CA ASN A 324 19.00 12.54 8.21
C ASN A 324 18.01 12.19 7.09
N ILE A 325 17.13 11.19 7.31
CA ILE A 325 16.05 10.86 6.36
C ILE A 325 15.11 12.06 6.20
N ILE A 326 14.68 12.68 7.31
CA ILE A 326 13.84 13.89 7.29
C ILE A 326 14.50 15.01 6.48
N GLY A 327 15.78 15.28 6.72
CA GLY A 327 16.53 16.31 6.00
C GLY A 327 16.55 16.05 4.50
N GLY A 328 16.76 14.79 4.08
CA GLY A 328 16.69 14.42 2.66
C GLY A 328 15.30 14.58 2.04
N LEU A 329 14.25 14.18 2.76
CA LEU A 329 12.86 14.38 2.32
C LEU A 329 12.52 15.88 2.18
N CYS A 330 13.01 16.72 3.10
CA CYS A 330 12.86 18.16 3.00
C CYS A 330 13.63 18.76 1.82
N THR A 331 14.87 18.31 1.56
CA THR A 331 15.67 18.77 0.41
C THR A 331 14.96 18.54 -0.92
N TYR A 332 14.30 17.39 -1.07
CA TYR A 332 13.68 16.97 -2.33
C TYR A 332 12.15 17.12 -2.34
N ALA A 333 11.58 17.82 -1.37
CA ALA A 333 10.13 17.97 -1.23
C ALA A 333 9.44 18.40 -2.52
N ASP A 334 9.97 19.43 -3.19
CA ASP A 334 9.44 19.95 -4.46
C ASP A 334 9.49 18.88 -5.57
N SER A 335 10.62 18.20 -5.72
CA SER A 335 10.80 17.14 -6.72
C SER A 335 9.89 15.93 -6.47
N LEU A 336 9.63 15.59 -5.21
CA LEU A 336 8.74 14.47 -4.86
C LEU A 336 7.30 14.73 -5.32
N THR A 337 6.85 15.99 -5.39
CA THR A 337 5.51 16.33 -5.89
C THR A 337 5.29 15.91 -7.33
N ALA A 338 6.34 15.86 -8.16
CA ALA A 338 6.25 15.39 -9.55
C ALA A 338 5.75 13.93 -9.67
N PHE A 339 5.94 13.13 -8.62
CA PHE A 339 5.47 11.73 -8.56
C PHE A 339 4.34 11.53 -7.56
N GLY A 340 4.23 12.37 -6.54
CA GLY A 340 3.23 12.29 -5.47
C GLY A 340 1.93 13.06 -5.75
N ASN A 341 1.95 14.03 -6.67
CA ASN A 341 0.87 14.99 -6.93
C ASN A 341 0.79 15.27 -8.45
N THR A 342 0.24 14.32 -9.22
CA THR A 342 0.40 14.29 -10.69
C THR A 342 -0.73 14.96 -11.48
N ILE A 343 -1.76 15.47 -10.79
CA ILE A 343 -2.93 16.10 -11.42
C ILE A 343 -3.28 17.44 -10.76
N SER A 344 -4.00 18.30 -11.47
CA SER A 344 -4.32 19.66 -11.00
C SER A 344 -5.08 19.70 -9.68
N SER A 345 -6.01 18.77 -9.44
CA SER A 345 -6.78 18.73 -8.19
C SER A 345 -5.93 18.46 -6.94
N ALA A 346 -4.71 17.93 -7.09
CA ALA A 346 -3.74 17.80 -6.00
C ALA A 346 -3.47 19.15 -5.33
N TYR A 347 -3.32 20.21 -6.13
CA TYR A 347 -3.00 21.55 -5.65
C TYR A 347 -4.23 22.29 -5.10
N LEU A 348 -5.44 21.74 -5.26
CA LEU A 348 -6.65 22.17 -4.56
C LEU A 348 -6.80 21.48 -3.18
N ARG A 349 -6.07 20.37 -2.94
CA ARG A 349 -5.90 19.76 -1.62
C ARG A 349 -4.83 20.50 -0.82
N LEU A 350 -3.69 20.84 -1.43
CA LEU A 350 -2.56 21.53 -0.78
C LEU A 350 -2.82 23.04 -0.58
N VAL A 351 -3.85 23.38 0.20
CA VAL A 351 -4.23 24.77 0.53
C VAL A 351 -4.24 25.01 2.05
N PRO A 352 -3.98 26.24 2.52
CA PRO A 352 -3.96 26.54 3.96
C PRO A 352 -5.28 26.21 4.67
N ASN A 353 -5.21 25.99 5.99
CA ASN A 353 -6.36 25.72 6.87
C ASN A 353 -7.09 24.38 6.62
N GLN A 354 -6.43 23.43 5.97
CA GLN A 354 -6.86 22.03 5.89
C GLN A 354 -5.76 21.13 6.48
N GLU A 355 -6.03 19.84 6.68
CA GLU A 355 -5.04 18.87 7.20
C GLU A 355 -3.91 18.53 6.21
N ALA A 356 -3.82 19.26 5.10
CA ALA A 356 -2.83 19.10 4.04
C ALA A 356 -1.67 20.10 4.20
N PRO A 357 -0.42 19.66 4.04
CA PRO A 357 0.74 20.51 4.28
C PRO A 357 1.00 21.49 3.13
N THR A 358 1.32 22.74 3.45
CA THR A 358 1.67 23.79 2.45
C THR A 358 3.07 24.38 2.64
N ARG A 359 3.84 23.88 3.61
CA ARG A 359 5.18 24.37 3.94
C ARG A 359 6.14 23.18 4.07
N ILE A 360 7.35 23.34 3.57
CA ILE A 360 8.44 22.38 3.79
C ILE A 360 8.92 22.55 5.23
N CYS A 361 8.42 21.71 6.11
CA CYS A 361 8.79 21.66 7.52
C CYS A 361 8.44 20.30 8.11
N TRP A 362 9.02 20.00 9.27
CA TRP A 362 8.66 18.82 10.03
C TRP A 362 8.38 19.14 11.49
N SER A 363 7.60 18.29 12.14
CA SER A 363 7.20 18.50 13.53
C SER A 363 6.82 17.18 14.21
N ASP A 364 6.96 17.14 15.53
CA ASP A 364 6.41 16.08 16.34
C ASP A 364 4.90 16.26 16.44
N LEU A 365 4.15 15.21 16.11
CA LEU A 365 2.69 15.11 16.30
C LEU A 365 1.82 16.12 15.53
N ASN A 366 2.36 17.19 14.97
CA ASN A 366 1.59 18.22 14.27
C ASN A 366 1.22 17.77 12.84
N ARG A 367 -0.09 17.57 12.62
CA ARG A 367 -0.70 17.13 11.35
C ARG A 367 -0.63 18.15 10.22
N SER A 368 -0.29 19.40 10.50
CA SER A 368 -0.16 20.45 9.48
C SER A 368 1.22 20.49 8.83
N ALA A 369 2.24 19.90 9.46
CA ALA A 369 3.59 19.82 8.91
C ALA A 369 3.65 18.83 7.74
N MET A 370 4.55 19.08 6.78
CA MET A 370 4.76 18.18 5.64
C MET A 370 5.27 16.81 6.08
N ILE A 371 6.22 16.80 7.01
CA ILE A 371 6.69 15.57 7.64
C ILE A 371 6.25 15.57 9.10
N ARG A 372 5.47 14.55 9.48
CA ARG A 372 5.01 14.34 10.84
C ARG A 372 5.76 13.18 11.48
N VAL A 373 6.12 13.34 12.74
CA VAL A 373 6.69 12.26 13.55
C VAL A 373 5.57 11.74 14.47
N PRO A 374 4.96 10.58 14.17
CA PRO A 374 3.91 10.00 15.00
C PRO A 374 4.47 9.48 16.33
N LEU A 375 3.58 9.18 17.29
CA LEU A 375 3.96 8.48 18.51
C LEU A 375 4.56 7.12 18.16
N GLY A 376 5.79 6.85 18.59
CA GLY A 376 6.48 5.57 18.37
C GLY A 376 6.28 4.52 19.47
N TRP A 377 5.51 4.83 20.52
CA TRP A 377 5.33 3.98 21.71
C TRP A 377 6.64 3.49 22.36
N SER A 378 7.72 4.28 22.26
CA SER A 378 9.05 3.91 22.77
C SER A 378 9.11 3.73 24.29
N ASN A 379 8.27 4.47 25.03
CA ASN A 379 8.32 4.52 26.50
C ASN A 379 7.06 3.97 27.20
N VAL A 380 6.10 3.44 26.43
CA VAL A 380 4.81 2.98 26.97
C VAL A 380 4.44 1.65 26.33
N THR A 381 4.47 0.58 27.12
CA THR A 381 4.14 -0.79 26.70
C THR A 381 2.99 -1.34 27.52
N GLU A 382 2.32 -2.39 27.00
CA GLU A 382 1.32 -3.15 27.76
C GLU A 382 0.17 -2.33 28.38
N LEU A 383 -0.29 -1.27 27.70
CA LEU A 383 -1.38 -0.39 28.14
C LEU A 383 -2.67 -1.14 28.54
N ALA A 384 -2.89 -2.35 28.00
CA ALA A 384 -4.00 -3.20 28.38
C ALA A 384 -4.02 -3.51 29.88
N THR A 385 -2.86 -3.69 30.53
CA THR A 385 -2.78 -4.00 31.98
C THR A 385 -3.33 -2.87 32.85
N THR A 386 -3.29 -1.63 32.38
CA THR A 386 -3.87 -0.47 33.07
C THR A 386 -5.40 -0.56 33.17
N LEU A 387 -6.05 -1.15 32.17
CA LEU A 387 -7.52 -1.24 32.07
C LEU A 387 -8.06 -2.65 32.38
N ASN A 388 -7.22 -3.67 32.27
CA ASN A 388 -7.59 -5.09 32.41
C ASN A 388 -6.79 -5.71 33.57
N PRO A 389 -7.25 -5.56 34.82
CA PRO A 389 -6.49 -5.97 36.02
C PRO A 389 -6.25 -7.48 36.11
N LEU A 390 -6.97 -8.29 35.32
CA LEU A 390 -6.76 -9.73 35.23
C LEU A 390 -5.69 -10.12 34.21
N GLN A 391 -5.25 -9.18 33.36
CA GLN A 391 -4.21 -9.43 32.37
C GLN A 391 -2.84 -9.38 33.06
N PRO A 392 -2.11 -10.50 33.15
CA PRO A 392 -0.73 -10.45 33.62
C PRO A 392 0.11 -9.65 32.62
N SER A 393 1.02 -8.84 33.16
CA SER A 393 2.07 -8.23 32.35
C SER A 393 2.90 -9.35 31.70
N GLN A 394 3.02 -9.27 30.38
CA GLN A 394 3.85 -10.12 29.56
C GLN A 394 4.68 -9.24 28.64
N PRO A 395 6.01 -9.25 28.76
CA PRO A 395 6.85 -8.43 27.90
C PRO A 395 6.65 -8.82 26.43
N VAL A 396 5.98 -7.94 25.67
CA VAL A 396 5.87 -8.05 24.22
C VAL A 396 7.16 -7.48 23.63
N ALA A 397 7.95 -8.33 22.97
CA ALA A 397 9.13 -7.87 22.22
C ALA A 397 8.69 -6.83 21.18
N GLN A 398 9.13 -5.58 21.34
CA GLN A 398 8.88 -4.52 20.36
C GLN A 398 10.18 -4.20 19.63
N ASN A 399 10.21 -4.42 18.32
CA ASN A 399 11.33 -4.04 17.45
C ASN A 399 11.34 -2.55 17.10
N GLY A 400 10.79 -1.68 17.97
CA GLY A 400 10.49 -0.27 17.66
C GLY A 400 9.34 -0.13 16.65
N ARG A 401 8.59 0.98 16.73
CA ARG A 401 7.48 1.29 15.80
C ARG A 401 7.59 2.70 15.21
N GLN A 402 8.71 3.38 15.46
CA GLN A 402 8.86 4.76 15.09
C GLN A 402 9.05 4.87 13.57
N THR A 403 8.24 5.73 12.96
CA THR A 403 8.34 6.09 11.55
C THR A 403 8.43 7.61 11.42
N VAL A 404 8.66 8.09 10.20
CA VAL A 404 8.41 9.48 9.79
C VAL A 404 7.38 9.47 8.67
N GLU A 405 6.39 10.36 8.72
CA GLU A 405 5.22 10.39 7.84
C GLU A 405 5.31 11.55 6.86
N LEU A 406 5.42 11.27 5.56
CA LEU A 406 5.32 12.28 4.50
C LEU A 406 3.86 12.45 4.08
N ARG A 407 3.29 13.63 4.30
CA ARG A 407 1.83 13.90 4.16
C ARG A 407 1.42 14.58 2.84
N SER A 408 2.39 15.08 2.08
CA SER A 408 2.12 15.81 0.84
C SER A 408 1.54 14.96 -0.31
N PRO A 409 1.91 13.68 -0.51
CA PRO A 409 1.38 12.90 -1.63
C PRO A 409 -0.12 12.65 -1.50
N ASP A 410 -0.73 12.35 -2.63
CA ASP A 410 -2.16 12.06 -2.72
C ASP A 410 -2.46 10.88 -3.64
N GLY A 411 -3.75 10.59 -3.80
CA GLY A 411 -4.23 9.46 -4.58
C GLY A 411 -3.91 9.50 -6.09
N SER A 412 -3.36 10.62 -6.60
CA SER A 412 -2.83 10.72 -7.97
C SER A 412 -1.39 10.19 -8.12
N ALA A 413 -0.72 9.86 -7.01
CA ALA A 413 0.68 9.46 -7.03
C ALA A 413 0.95 8.22 -7.92
N ILE A 414 2.07 8.26 -8.65
CA ILE A 414 2.68 7.09 -9.28
C ILE A 414 3.55 6.41 -8.22
N ILE A 415 2.96 5.44 -7.50
CA ILE A 415 3.48 4.91 -6.22
C ILE A 415 4.94 4.45 -6.33
N HIS A 416 5.29 3.62 -7.30
CA HIS A 416 6.67 3.11 -7.44
C HIS A 416 7.67 4.24 -7.68
N LEU A 417 7.32 5.29 -8.44
CA LEU A 417 8.21 6.44 -8.67
C LEU A 417 8.29 7.36 -7.45
N LEU A 418 7.19 7.56 -6.73
CA LEU A 418 7.20 8.31 -5.47
C LEU A 418 8.09 7.60 -4.44
N LEU A 419 7.91 6.29 -4.24
CA LEU A 419 8.73 5.51 -3.31
C LEU A 419 10.19 5.43 -3.79
N THR A 420 10.45 5.45 -5.10
CA THR A 420 11.82 5.61 -5.64
C THR A 420 12.40 6.94 -5.19
N GLY A 421 11.67 8.04 -5.40
CA GLY A 421 12.11 9.38 -5.00
C GLY A 421 12.37 9.49 -3.51
N ILE A 422 11.48 8.93 -2.68
CA ILE A 422 11.64 8.86 -1.22
C ILE A 422 12.89 8.05 -0.84
N THR A 423 13.15 6.92 -1.51
CA THR A 423 14.34 6.11 -1.27
C THR A 423 15.62 6.89 -1.58
N MET A 424 15.64 7.61 -2.71
CA MET A 424 16.77 8.43 -3.12
C MET A 424 16.97 9.63 -2.19
N ALA A 425 15.89 10.26 -1.73
CA ALA A 425 15.93 11.35 -0.76
C ALA A 425 16.48 10.87 0.59
N ALA A 426 16.02 9.71 1.08
CA ALA A 426 16.53 9.08 2.30
C ALA A 426 18.01 8.69 2.17
N GLN A 427 18.39 8.12 1.03
CA GLN A 427 19.79 7.78 0.71
C GLN A 427 20.67 9.04 0.78
N TRP A 428 20.29 10.10 0.08
CA TRP A 428 21.00 11.37 0.08
C TRP A 428 21.10 11.92 1.50
N GLY A 429 19.99 11.89 2.24
CA GLY A 429 19.91 12.39 3.59
C GLY A 429 20.90 11.72 4.55
N ILE A 430 21.09 10.41 4.42
CA ILE A 430 22.04 9.64 5.25
C ILE A 430 23.49 9.88 4.82
N THR A 431 23.77 10.01 3.52
CA THR A 431 25.15 10.13 3.02
C THR A 431 25.70 11.56 3.00
N HIS A 432 24.87 12.58 3.25
CA HIS A 432 25.26 14.00 3.23
C HIS A 432 25.21 14.61 4.63
N LYS A 433 26.35 15.17 5.08
CA LYS A 433 26.54 15.63 6.47
C LYS A 433 25.68 16.85 6.82
N GLU A 434 25.29 17.63 5.82
CA GLU A 434 24.45 18.82 5.95
C GLU A 434 22.98 18.48 6.21
N SER A 435 22.52 17.26 5.90
CA SER A 435 21.12 16.85 6.00
C SER A 435 20.57 17.04 7.42
N ASN A 436 21.35 16.68 8.44
CA ASN A 436 20.92 16.83 9.83
C ASN A 436 20.65 18.28 10.21
N LYS A 437 21.54 19.20 9.80
CA LYS A 437 21.39 20.63 10.06
C LYS A 437 20.17 21.21 9.34
N LEU A 438 19.90 20.73 8.13
CA LEU A 438 18.72 21.13 7.38
C LEU A 438 17.44 20.63 8.05
N ALA A 439 17.43 19.40 8.56
CA ALA A 439 16.32 18.92 9.37
C ALA A 439 16.12 19.85 10.59
N GLU A 440 17.17 20.13 11.36
CA GLU A 440 17.07 21.02 12.51
C GLU A 440 16.55 22.43 12.16
N SER A 441 16.96 23.02 11.03
CA SER A 441 16.49 24.36 10.62
C SER A 441 15.05 24.39 10.13
N LEU A 442 14.49 23.24 9.75
CA LEU A 442 13.11 23.09 9.26
C LEU A 442 12.16 22.48 10.30
N TYR A 443 12.65 22.26 11.53
CA TYR A 443 11.82 21.83 12.64
C TYR A 443 10.94 22.96 13.15
N ILE A 444 9.66 22.68 13.36
CA ILE A 444 8.71 23.63 13.95
C ILE A 444 8.08 23.03 15.19
N SER A 445 8.12 23.77 16.30
CA SER A 445 7.34 23.52 17.51
C SER A 445 6.11 24.43 17.53
N GLY A 446 4.92 23.85 17.79
CA GLY A 446 3.66 24.61 17.84
C GLY A 446 2.90 24.65 16.50
N ASN A 447 2.01 25.64 16.34
CA ASN A 447 1.12 25.78 15.16
C ASN A 447 1.88 26.42 13.99
N ILE A 448 1.92 25.77 12.81
CA ILE A 448 2.68 26.27 11.64
C ILE A 448 2.06 27.50 10.96
N PHE A 449 0.83 27.85 11.32
CA PHE A 449 0.08 29.00 10.79
C PHE A 449 0.27 30.27 11.64
N GLN A 450 1.03 30.17 12.74
CA GLN A 450 1.50 31.29 13.56
C GLN A 450 3.02 31.39 13.44
#